data_AF-A0A834IA66-F1
#
_entry.id   AF-A0A834IA66-F1
#
_cell.length_a   1.000
_cell.length_b   1.000
_cell.length_c   1.000
_cell.angle_alpha   90.00
_cell.angle_beta   90.00
_cell.angle_gamma   90.00
#
_symmetry.space_group_name_H-M   'P 1'
#
loop_
_entity.id
_entity.type
_entity.pdbx_description
1 polymer ?
#
loop_
_entity_poly.entity_id
_entity_poly.type
_entity_poly.pdbx_seq_one_letter_code
_entity_poly.pdbx_strand_id
1 'polypeptide(L)'
;SNPDKMGTHLRQVLCEAEMRLQELGGLLDEPCGAALNTRASFSSMLSAGSTSSVTGCAGGDTEKQAVAWGRKAKTLKRLVLGFTQARPPDVPSLVALDITSKNTISVRLAEPTSQESSITTKFLGSFKAFFE
;
A
#
# COMPACT_ATOMS: atom_id res chain seq x y z
N SER A 1 -19.64 -1.77 -5.18
CA SER A 1 -18.27 -1.40 -5.61
C SER A 1 -17.47 -2.69 -5.75
N ASN A 2 -16.79 -2.94 -6.87
CA ASN A 2 -15.99 -4.16 -7.07
C ASN A 2 -14.50 -3.79 -6.86
N PRO A 3 -13.80 -4.35 -5.85
CA PRO A 3 -12.41 -4.01 -5.54
C PRO A 3 -11.46 -4.29 -6.71
N ASP A 4 -11.69 -5.34 -7.49
CA ASP A 4 -10.84 -5.69 -8.64
C ASP A 4 -10.87 -4.62 -9.73
N LYS A 5 -12.05 -4.01 -9.93
CA LYS A 5 -12.22 -2.88 -10.85
C LYS A 5 -11.46 -1.65 -10.37
N MET A 6 -11.48 -1.38 -9.06
CA MET A 6 -10.75 -0.25 -8.46
C MET A 6 -9.23 -0.43 -8.60
N GLY A 7 -8.71 -1.60 -8.27
CA GLY A 7 -7.28 -1.89 -8.40
C GLY A 7 -6.79 -1.77 -9.84
N THR A 8 -7.59 -2.24 -10.80
CA THR A 8 -7.27 -2.11 -12.24
C THR A 8 -7.30 -0.66 -12.70
N HIS A 9 -8.29 0.12 -12.26
CA HIS A 9 -8.39 1.53 -12.58
C HIS A 9 -7.20 2.35 -12.03
N LEU A 10 -6.78 2.11 -10.77
CA LEU A 10 -5.61 2.76 -10.18
C LEU A 10 -4.33 2.51 -10.99
N ARG A 11 -4.12 1.26 -11.43
CA ARG A 11 -2.98 0.91 -12.29
C ARG A 11 -3.05 1.59 -13.66
N GLN A 12 -4.23 1.69 -14.26
CA GLN A 12 -4.43 2.37 -15.54
C GLN A 12 -4.10 3.87 -15.44
N VAL A 13 -4.63 4.56 -14.41
CA VAL A 13 -4.38 5.99 -14.22
C VAL A 13 -2.92 6.27 -13.85
N LEU A 14 -2.28 5.36 -13.11
CA LEU A 14 -0.83 5.43 -12.86
C LEU A 14 -0.04 5.34 -14.17
N CYS A 15 -0.35 4.36 -15.02
CA CYS A 15 0.31 4.19 -16.32
C CYS A 15 0.14 5.43 -17.20
N GLU A 16 -1.06 6.00 -17.28
CA GLU A 16 -1.31 7.26 -17.99
C GLU A 16 -0.45 8.40 -17.43
N ALA A 17 -0.37 8.55 -16.11
CA ALA A 17 0.43 9.60 -15.48
C ALA A 17 1.94 9.42 -15.77
N GLU A 18 2.44 8.19 -15.82
CA GLU A 18 3.83 7.89 -16.17
C GLU A 18 4.12 8.18 -17.65
N MET A 19 3.20 7.85 -18.55
CA MET A 19 3.33 8.21 -19.97
C MET A 19 3.39 9.73 -20.16
N ARG A 20 2.49 10.48 -19.51
CA ARG A 20 2.51 11.96 -19.55
C ARG A 20 3.81 12.54 -19.02
N LEU A 21 4.38 11.94 -17.97
CA LEU A 21 5.66 12.38 -17.42
C LEU A 21 6.82 12.11 -18.39
N GLN A 22 6.79 10.99 -19.10
CA GLN A 22 7.79 10.64 -20.10
C GLN A 22 7.73 11.56 -21.33
N GLU A 23 6.52 11.93 -21.79
CA GLU A 23 6.30 12.91 -22.86
C GLU A 23 6.91 14.28 -22.56
N LEU A 24 6.94 14.67 -21.29
CA LEU A 24 7.43 15.97 -20.83
C LEU A 24 8.96 15.99 -20.59
N GLY A 25 9.69 14.96 -21.03
CA GLY A 25 11.16 14.89 -20.93
C GLY A 25 11.68 14.14 -19.72
N GLY A 26 10.89 13.19 -19.20
CA GLY A 26 11.14 12.31 -18.05
C GLY A 26 12.58 12.18 -17.56
N LEU A 27 12.99 13.07 -16.65
CA LEU A 27 14.06 12.81 -15.68
C LEU A 27 13.95 13.81 -14.52
N LEU A 28 13.19 13.44 -13.48
CA LEU A 28 13.56 13.80 -12.12
C LEU A 28 14.00 12.51 -11.45
N ASP A 29 15.24 12.10 -11.75
CA ASP A 29 15.97 11.22 -10.85
C ASP A 29 16.20 12.05 -9.58
N GLU A 30 15.41 11.77 -8.53
CA GLU A 30 15.66 12.34 -7.20
C GLU A 30 16.24 11.23 -6.33
N PRO A 31 17.42 11.45 -5.70
CA PRO A 31 18.19 10.42 -5.04
C PRO A 31 17.41 9.67 -3.97
N CYS A 32 17.69 8.37 -3.91
CA CYS A 32 17.30 7.45 -2.86
C CYS A 32 17.33 8.08 -1.46
N GLY A 33 16.23 8.00 -0.70
CA GLY A 33 16.23 8.58 0.65
C GLY A 33 14.95 8.51 1.45
N ALA A 34 14.26 7.36 1.52
CA ALA A 34 13.56 6.93 2.74
C ALA A 34 13.03 5.51 2.53
N ALA A 35 13.60 4.57 3.29
CA ALA A 35 13.22 3.17 3.33
C ALA A 35 11.69 3.01 3.47
N LEU A 36 11.12 2.10 2.68
CA LEU A 36 9.69 1.77 2.63
C LEU A 36 9.19 0.98 3.86
N ASN A 37 9.90 1.04 4.98
CA ASN A 37 9.62 0.21 6.14
C ASN A 37 9.99 0.97 7.42
N THR A 38 9.24 2.02 7.72
CA THR A 38 9.05 2.46 9.10
C THR A 38 7.65 3.02 9.20
N ARG A 39 6.87 2.45 10.13
CA ARG A 39 5.58 2.96 10.62
C ARG A 39 5.57 4.48 10.49
N ALA A 40 4.69 5.02 9.65
CA ALA A 40 4.59 6.45 9.43
C ALA A 40 4.38 7.14 10.79
N SER A 41 5.45 7.71 11.33
CA SER A 41 5.37 8.58 12.49
C SER A 41 4.60 9.81 12.04
N PHE A 42 3.61 10.19 12.83
CA PHE A 42 2.75 11.38 12.65
C PHE A 42 3.55 12.69 12.51
N SER A 43 4.86 12.67 12.81
CA SER A 43 5.79 13.77 12.58
C SER A 43 6.15 14.02 11.11
N SER A 44 6.03 13.04 10.20
CA SER A 44 6.39 13.23 8.78
C SER A 44 5.26 13.80 7.90
N MET A 45 4.04 13.91 8.43
CA MET A 45 2.88 14.47 7.70
C MET A 45 2.86 16.00 7.69
N LEU A 46 3.72 16.66 8.47
CA LEU A 46 3.74 18.13 8.58
C LEU A 46 4.57 18.81 7.48
N SER A 47 5.20 18.07 6.57
CA SER A 47 5.70 18.63 5.30
C SER A 47 4.64 18.54 4.20
N ALA A 48 3.38 18.79 4.55
CA ALA A 48 2.27 18.98 3.61
C ALA A 48 1.72 20.41 3.64
N GLY A 49 2.40 21.33 4.32
CA GLY A 49 2.04 22.74 4.35
C GLY A 49 3.29 23.59 4.57
N SER A 50 3.89 24.05 3.47
CA SER A 50 4.87 25.14 3.35
C SER A 50 6.01 24.75 2.41
N THR A 51 5.78 24.95 1.13
CA THR A 51 6.64 25.82 0.32
C THR A 51 5.82 26.20 -0.92
N SER A 52 4.94 27.17 -0.72
CA SER A 52 4.81 28.25 -1.68
C SER A 52 6.15 29.00 -1.75
N SER A 53 7.21 28.35 -2.23
CA SER A 53 8.38 29.06 -2.71
C SER A 53 8.16 29.29 -4.18
N VAL A 54 7.58 30.45 -4.49
CA VAL A 54 7.79 31.13 -5.76
C VAL A 54 9.30 31.38 -5.84
N THR A 55 10.04 30.42 -6.36
CA THR A 55 11.46 30.61 -6.71
C THR A 55 11.73 29.73 -7.92
N GLY A 56 11.89 30.39 -9.07
CA GLY A 56 12.18 29.72 -10.33
C GLY A 56 11.57 30.43 -11.53
N CYS A 57 11.88 31.72 -11.72
CA CYS A 57 11.70 32.36 -13.02
C CYS A 57 12.77 31.82 -13.99
N ALA A 58 12.59 30.59 -14.47
CA ALA A 58 13.33 30.02 -15.61
C ALA A 58 12.77 28.68 -16.13
N GLY A 59 11.68 28.14 -15.56
CA GLY A 59 11.08 26.90 -16.02
C GLY A 59 9.96 27.14 -17.03
N GLY A 60 10.13 26.65 -18.26
CA GLY A 60 9.08 26.66 -19.28
C GLY A 60 7.83 25.90 -18.82
N ASP A 61 6.67 26.14 -19.44
CA ASP A 61 5.40 25.50 -19.06
C ASP A 61 5.47 23.97 -19.00
N THR A 62 6.35 23.37 -19.81
CA THR A 62 6.67 21.94 -19.81
C THR A 62 7.23 21.45 -18.46
N GLU A 63 8.12 22.20 -17.81
CA GLU A 63 8.73 21.81 -16.54
C GLU A 63 7.70 21.82 -15.40
N LYS A 64 6.84 22.84 -15.36
CA LYS A 64 5.74 22.92 -14.38
C LYS A 64 4.77 21.75 -14.54
N GLN A 65 4.46 21.37 -15.78
CA GLN A 65 3.64 20.20 -16.07
C GLN A 65 4.34 18.90 -15.65
N ALA A 66 5.65 18.78 -15.89
CA ALA A 66 6.43 17.62 -15.47
C ALA A 66 6.42 17.46 -13.94
N VAL A 67 6.59 18.54 -13.18
CA VAL A 67 6.50 18.52 -11.71
C VAL A 67 5.09 18.10 -11.25
N ALA A 68 4.04 18.62 -11.88
CA ALA A 68 2.66 18.27 -11.54
C ALA A 68 2.37 16.78 -11.81
N TRP A 69 2.78 16.26 -12.97
CA TRP A 69 2.63 14.85 -13.33
C TRP A 69 3.51 13.92 -12.48
N GLY A 70 4.72 14.34 -12.12
CA GLY A 70 5.59 13.62 -11.19
C GLY A 70 4.96 13.46 -9.81
N ARG A 71 4.35 14.53 -9.27
CA ARG A 71 3.58 14.46 -8.01
C ARG A 71 2.38 13.52 -8.12
N LYS A 72 1.64 13.57 -9.23
CA LYS A 72 0.51 12.67 -9.49
C LYS A 72 0.95 11.21 -9.53
N ALA A 73 1.98 10.88 -10.32
CA ALA A 73 2.52 9.53 -10.43
C ALA A 73 3.01 9.01 -9.07
N LYS A 74 3.73 9.83 -8.29
CA LYS A 74 4.19 9.47 -6.94
C LYS A 74 3.02 9.14 -5.99
N THR A 75 1.96 9.94 -6.00
CA THR A 75 0.76 9.68 -5.20
C THR A 75 0.04 8.41 -5.67
N LEU A 76 -0.12 8.23 -6.99
CA LEU A 76 -0.76 7.05 -7.58
C LEU A 76 0.00 5.76 -7.24
N LYS A 77 1.34 5.76 -7.25
CA LYS A 77 2.16 4.63 -6.79
C LYS A 77 1.85 4.24 -5.34
N ARG A 78 1.75 5.23 -4.46
CA ARG A 78 1.37 5.00 -3.05
C ARG A 78 -0.05 4.47 -2.91
N LEU A 79 -0.99 4.95 -3.73
CA LEU A 79 -2.36 4.45 -3.73
C LEU A 79 -2.47 3.02 -4.22
N VAL A 80 -1.75 2.64 -5.29
CA VAL A 80 -1.70 1.25 -5.78
C VAL A 80 -1.10 0.33 -4.72
N LEU A 81 0.00 0.75 -4.08
CA LEU A 81 0.62 -0.01 -3.00
C LEU A 81 -0.33 -0.16 -1.80
N GLY A 82 -0.91 0.94 -1.33
CA GLY A 82 -1.85 0.94 -0.21
C GLY A 82 -3.11 0.13 -0.50
N PHE A 83 -3.62 0.17 -1.74
CA PHE A 83 -4.76 -0.65 -2.16
C PHE A 83 -4.44 -2.15 -2.07
N THR A 84 -3.25 -2.55 -2.53
CA THR A 84 -2.78 -3.94 -2.45
C THR A 84 -2.62 -4.37 -1.00
N GLN A 85 -2.01 -3.53 -0.16
CA GLN A 85 -1.76 -3.81 1.25
C GLN A 85 -3.02 -3.79 2.14
N ALA A 86 -4.05 -3.02 1.75
CA ALA A 86 -5.31 -2.95 2.48
C ALA A 86 -6.27 -4.11 2.18
N ARG A 87 -5.90 -5.03 1.27
CA ARG A 87 -6.67 -6.26 1.04
C ARG A 87 -6.75 -7.05 2.35
N PRO A 88 -7.92 -7.64 2.68
CA PRO A 88 -8.00 -8.63 3.76
C PRO A 88 -6.88 -9.67 3.60
N PRO A 89 -6.21 -10.07 4.70
CA PRO A 89 -5.22 -11.14 4.64
C PRO A 89 -5.83 -12.41 4.05
N ASP A 90 -4.99 -13.17 3.36
CA ASP A 90 -5.42 -14.48 2.87
C ASP A 90 -5.68 -15.42 4.05
N VAL A 91 -6.54 -16.41 3.85
CA VAL A 91 -6.84 -17.38 4.90
C VAL A 91 -5.59 -18.19 5.27
N PRO A 92 -5.40 -18.55 6.55
CA PRO A 92 -4.32 -19.43 6.97
C PRO A 92 -4.30 -20.72 6.13
N SER A 93 -3.11 -21.20 5.76
CA SER A 93 -3.00 -22.46 4.99
C SER A 93 -3.44 -23.67 5.79
N LEU A 94 -3.39 -23.56 7.12
CA LEU A 94 -3.82 -24.57 8.06
C LEU A 94 -4.36 -23.90 9.32
N VAL A 95 -5.47 -24.45 9.80
CA VAL A 95 -6.03 -24.20 11.13
C VAL A 95 -6.20 -25.56 11.79
N ALA A 96 -5.35 -25.87 12.77
CA ALA A 96 -5.41 -27.12 13.52
C ALA A 96 -5.71 -26.84 15.00
N LEU A 97 -6.45 -27.74 15.61
CA LEU A 97 -6.82 -27.68 17.01
C LEU A 97 -6.47 -29.01 17.66
N ASP A 98 -5.69 -28.95 18.74
CA ASP A 98 -5.25 -30.09 19.51
C ASP A 98 -5.80 -29.97 20.95
N ILE A 99 -6.46 -31.00 21.46
CA ILE A 99 -6.89 -31.03 22.88
C ILE A 99 -5.66 -31.40 23.72
N THR A 100 -5.14 -30.43 24.47
CA THR A 100 -3.95 -30.63 25.29
C THR A 100 -4.28 -31.03 26.73
N SER A 101 -5.48 -30.69 27.22
CA SER A 101 -5.97 -31.13 28.53
C SER A 101 -7.51 -31.10 28.58
N LYS A 102 -8.10 -31.51 29.72
CA LYS A 102 -9.56 -31.46 29.93
C LYS A 102 -10.15 -30.05 29.75
N ASN A 103 -9.36 -29.00 29.93
CA ASN A 103 -9.80 -27.60 29.90
C ASN A 103 -8.89 -26.72 29.05
N THR A 104 -8.03 -27.31 28.23
CA THR A 104 -7.05 -26.59 27.43
C THR A 104 -7.01 -27.16 26.03
N ILE A 105 -7.03 -26.26 25.06
CA ILE A 105 -6.83 -26.54 23.66
C ILE A 105 -5.64 -25.74 23.17
N SER A 106 -4.90 -26.29 22.22
CA SER A 106 -3.88 -25.59 21.46
C SER A 106 -4.42 -25.33 20.06
N VAL A 107 -4.29 -24.10 19.58
CA VAL A 107 -4.66 -23.73 18.21
C VAL A 107 -3.37 -23.39 17.47
N ARG A 108 -3.16 -24.06 16.34
CA ARG A 108 -2.03 -23.83 15.45
C ARG A 108 -2.53 -23.24 14.14
N LEU A 109 -1.95 -22.11 13.75
CA LEU A 109 -2.22 -21.41 12.51
C LEU A 109 -0.93 -21.44 11.67
N ALA A 110 -1.05 -21.72 10.38
CA ALA A 110 0.07 -21.62 9.44
C ALA A 110 -0.15 -20.45 8.48
N GLU A 111 0.94 -19.76 8.13
CA GLU A 111 0.91 -18.64 7.20
C GLU A 111 0.30 -19.04 5.84
N PRO A 112 -0.41 -18.14 5.15
CA PRO A 112 -0.90 -18.39 3.79
C PRO A 112 0.25 -18.77 2.84
N THR A 113 -0.02 -19.62 1.85
CA THR A 113 0.99 -20.05 0.85
C THR A 113 1.30 -18.96 -0.19
N SER A 114 0.48 -17.90 -0.24
CA SER A 114 0.62 -16.77 -1.14
C SER A 114 1.68 -15.79 -0.61
N GLN A 115 2.76 -15.59 -1.36
CA GLN A 115 3.81 -14.61 -1.00
C GLN A 115 3.33 -13.15 -1.07
N GLU A 116 2.19 -12.90 -1.72
CA GLU A 116 1.61 -11.56 -1.86
C GLU A 116 0.49 -11.30 -0.84
N SER A 117 0.28 -12.21 0.14
CA SER A 117 -0.68 -11.98 1.21
C SER A 117 -0.24 -10.82 2.10
N SER A 118 -1.20 -9.98 2.50
CA SER A 118 -0.97 -9.00 3.56
C SER A 118 -0.70 -9.73 4.89
N ILE A 119 0.13 -9.11 5.75
CA ILE A 119 0.48 -9.67 7.06
C ILE A 119 -0.76 -9.67 7.95
N THR A 120 -1.14 -10.83 8.47
CA THR A 120 -2.22 -10.93 9.46
C THR A 120 -1.73 -10.44 10.82
N THR A 121 -2.37 -9.41 11.37
CA THR A 121 -2.00 -8.84 12.69
C THR A 121 -2.95 -9.23 13.80
N LYS A 122 -4.15 -9.73 13.47
CA LYS A 122 -5.18 -10.17 14.43
C LYS A 122 -5.99 -11.32 13.84
N PHE A 123 -6.22 -12.34 14.64
CA PHE A 123 -7.17 -13.42 14.33
C PHE A 123 -8.40 -13.28 15.23
N LEU A 124 -9.58 -13.30 14.62
CA LEU A 124 -10.85 -13.37 15.35
C LEU A 124 -11.43 -14.76 15.16
N GLY A 125 -11.42 -15.55 16.23
CA GLY A 125 -11.98 -16.91 16.23
C GLY A 125 -13.33 -16.97 16.91
N SER A 126 -14.19 -17.89 16.46
CA SER A 126 -15.39 -18.31 17.19
C SER A 126 -15.28 -19.80 17.53
N PHE A 127 -15.52 -20.13 18.79
CA PHE A 127 -15.55 -21.51 19.26
C PHE A 127 -16.99 -21.90 19.54
N LYS A 128 -17.42 -23.05 19.01
CA LYS A 128 -18.72 -23.62 19.29
C LYS A 128 -18.52 -25.00 19.89
N ALA A 129 -18.87 -25.15 21.16
CA ALA A 129 -18.93 -26.44 21.81
C ALA A 129 -20.24 -27.14 21.40
N PHE A 130 -20.13 -28.41 21.02
CA PHE A 130 -21.27 -29.31 20.91
C PHE A 130 -21.22 -30.24 22.12
N PHE A 131 -22.31 -30.25 22.89
CA PHE A 131 -22.55 -31.24 23.94
C PHE A 131 -23.62 -32.20 23.41
N GLU A 132 -23.39 -33.49 23.56
CA GLU A 132 -24.33 -34.58 23.24
C GLU A 132 -25.22 -34.87 24.45
#